data_AF-A0A959BW09-F1
#
_entry.id   AF-A0A959BW09-F1
#
_cell.length_a   1.000
_cell.length_b   1.000
_cell.length_c   1.000
_cell.angle_alpha   90.00
_cell.angle_beta   90.00
_cell.angle_gamma   90.00
#
_symmetry.space_group_name_H-M   'P 1'
#
loop_
_entity.id
_entity.type
_entity.pdbx_description
1 polymer ?
#
loop_
_entity_poly.entity_id
_entity_poly.type
_entity_poly.pdbx_seq_one_letter_code
_entity_poly.pdbx_strand_id
1 'polypeptide(L)'
;GFKGLLLAGFLSAFMGTFSAFINSAPAYIVNDIYKKYIRPDASDTTLIRMSIGSSILLVVVGVIFGFYASSLNQLTLWLTSALYGGYVAANLLKWIWWRFTGHGYFYGMLFGLIASTTKLFFFPEYVDIYIFPIIFAFSFLGCIIGTYTVPLKNREAVKEFYRKTRPWGFWGPIRREVMAENPSFVPNQDLGRDAFNILVGIAWQFAQVVIPIYFMLRESYELMVWSVVLITTTWLLKKYWWDRLGEADKEW
;
A
#
# COMPACT_ATOMS: atom_id res chain seq x y z
N GLY A 1 -29.12 -9.08 24.08
CA GLY A 1 -30.02 -8.27 23.22
C GLY A 1 -29.23 -7.52 22.15
N PHE A 2 -29.89 -6.73 21.30
CA PHE A 2 -29.29 -6.09 20.10
C PHE A 2 -28.02 -5.25 20.39
N LYS A 3 -27.99 -4.50 21.50
CA LYS A 3 -26.79 -3.76 21.94
C LYS A 3 -25.56 -4.66 22.15
N GLY A 4 -25.77 -5.86 22.67
CA GLY A 4 -24.70 -6.84 22.86
C GLY A 4 -24.18 -7.42 21.54
N LEU A 5 -25.07 -7.63 20.56
CA LEU A 5 -24.68 -8.08 19.22
C LEU A 5 -23.81 -7.03 18.51
N LEU A 6 -24.16 -5.74 18.62
CA LEU A 6 -23.36 -4.65 18.08
C LEU A 6 -21.98 -4.57 18.73
N LEU A 7 -21.90 -4.65 20.06
CA LEU A 7 -20.62 -4.65 20.78
C LEU A 7 -19.74 -5.85 20.39
N ALA A 8 -20.33 -7.04 20.29
CA ALA A 8 -19.64 -8.24 19.84
C ALA A 8 -19.12 -8.09 18.40
N GLY A 9 -19.92 -7.50 17.50
CA GLY A 9 -19.53 -7.20 16.13
C GLY A 9 -18.34 -6.23 16.05
N PHE A 10 -18.36 -5.13 16.81
CA PHE A 10 -17.24 -4.18 16.86
C PHE A 10 -15.96 -4.81 17.44
N LEU A 11 -16.08 -5.58 18.51
CA LEU A 11 -14.94 -6.31 19.09
C LEU A 11 -14.38 -7.35 18.11
N SER A 12 -15.24 -8.05 17.39
CA SER A 12 -14.82 -9.01 16.35
C SER A 12 -14.09 -8.31 15.21
N ALA A 13 -14.61 -7.20 14.70
CA ALA A 13 -13.96 -6.41 13.66
C ALA A 13 -12.60 -5.85 14.11
N PHE A 14 -12.52 -5.35 15.35
CA PHE A 14 -11.27 -4.91 15.97
C PHE A 14 -10.27 -6.07 16.10
N MET A 15 -10.69 -7.23 16.60
CA MET A 15 -9.81 -8.39 16.75
C MET A 15 -9.31 -8.91 15.40
N GLY A 16 -10.14 -8.85 14.35
CA GLY A 16 -9.75 -9.23 13.00
C GLY A 16 -8.59 -8.38 12.46
N THR A 17 -8.67 -7.06 12.60
CA THR A 17 -7.59 -6.17 12.16
C THR A 17 -6.37 -6.24 13.09
N PHE A 18 -6.59 -6.28 14.40
CA PHE A 18 -5.52 -6.35 15.40
C PHE A 18 -4.69 -7.64 15.27
N SER A 19 -5.33 -8.79 15.06
CA SER A 19 -4.66 -10.08 14.88
C SER A 19 -3.76 -10.08 13.65
N ALA A 20 -4.18 -9.46 12.54
CA ALA A 20 -3.36 -9.37 11.33
C ALA A 20 -2.04 -8.64 11.58
N PHE A 21 -2.05 -7.54 12.33
CA PHE A 21 -0.83 -6.81 12.69
C PHE A 21 0.04 -7.56 13.70
N ILE A 22 -0.55 -8.17 14.73
CA ILE A 22 0.18 -8.95 15.75
C ILE A 22 0.86 -10.19 15.15
N ASN A 23 0.34 -10.75 14.07
CA ASN A 23 0.96 -11.90 13.42
C ASN A 23 1.98 -11.47 12.36
N SER A 24 1.74 -10.38 11.63
CA SER A 24 2.61 -9.95 10.53
C SER A 24 3.86 -9.23 11.02
N ALA A 25 3.75 -8.34 12.02
CA ALA A 25 4.88 -7.54 12.48
C ALA A 25 6.04 -8.37 13.09
N PRO A 26 5.77 -9.35 13.96
CA PRO A 26 6.79 -10.29 14.42
C PRO A 26 7.41 -11.11 13.30
N ALA A 27 6.64 -11.49 12.27
CA ALA A 27 7.18 -12.23 11.14
C ALA A 27 8.25 -11.41 10.39
N TYR A 28 8.07 -10.10 10.26
CA TYR A 28 9.12 -9.22 9.72
C TYR A 28 10.36 -9.18 10.63
N ILE A 29 10.18 -9.03 11.94
CA ILE A 29 11.32 -9.02 12.89
C ILE A 29 12.06 -10.37 12.89
N VAL A 30 11.33 -11.47 12.88
CA VAL A 30 11.90 -12.81 13.02
C VAL A 30 12.47 -13.32 11.70
N ASN A 31 11.74 -13.23 10.58
CA ASN A 31 12.20 -13.80 9.32
C ASN A 31 13.16 -12.85 8.59
N ASP A 32 12.84 -11.56 8.54
CA ASP A 32 13.60 -10.62 7.71
C ASP A 32 14.82 -10.06 8.44
N ILE A 33 14.80 -10.02 9.77
CA ILE A 33 15.93 -9.54 10.59
C ILE A 33 16.63 -10.71 11.27
N TYR A 34 15.95 -11.41 12.19
CA TYR A 34 16.59 -12.41 13.05
C TYR A 34 17.13 -13.59 12.25
N LYS A 35 16.29 -14.28 11.46
CA LYS A 35 16.70 -15.43 10.65
C LYS A 35 17.69 -14.99 9.57
N LYS A 36 17.39 -13.93 8.83
CA LYS A 36 18.24 -13.52 7.70
C LYS A 36 19.62 -12.99 8.08
N TYR A 37 19.74 -12.22 9.17
CA TYR A 37 20.98 -11.50 9.50
C TYR A 37 21.62 -11.89 10.84
N ILE A 38 20.85 -12.41 11.81
CA ILE A 38 21.39 -12.71 13.16
C ILE A 38 21.71 -14.20 13.30
N ARG A 39 20.76 -15.09 12.97
CA ARG A 39 20.93 -16.54 13.09
C ARG A 39 20.20 -17.29 11.96
N PRO A 40 20.85 -17.48 10.80
CA PRO A 40 20.30 -18.22 9.65
C PRO A 40 19.86 -19.64 9.97
N ASP A 41 20.63 -20.33 10.81
CA ASP A 41 20.39 -21.74 11.16
C ASP A 41 19.52 -21.90 12.42
N ALA A 42 18.71 -20.90 12.75
CA ALA A 42 17.78 -20.98 13.88
C ALA A 42 16.70 -22.04 13.61
N SER A 43 16.49 -22.93 14.59
CA SER A 43 15.42 -23.94 14.52
C SER A 43 14.03 -23.27 14.54
N ASP A 44 13.04 -23.93 13.93
CA ASP A 44 11.66 -23.40 13.86
C ASP A 44 11.08 -23.12 15.24
N THR A 45 11.36 -23.97 16.24
CA THR A 45 10.96 -23.74 17.64
C THR A 45 11.53 -22.44 18.21
N THR A 46 12.77 -22.09 17.85
CA THR A 46 13.40 -20.83 18.26
C THR A 46 12.74 -19.64 17.58
N LEU A 47 12.45 -19.75 16.27
CA LEU A 47 11.76 -18.71 15.51
C LEU A 47 10.36 -18.44 16.06
N ILE A 48 9.59 -19.48 16.40
CA ILE A 48 8.26 -19.34 17.01
C ILE A 48 8.36 -18.62 18.36
N ARG A 49 9.30 -19.01 19.23
CA ARG A 49 9.49 -18.35 20.54
C ARG A 49 9.87 -16.88 20.37
N MET A 50 10.76 -16.56 19.43
CA MET A 50 11.12 -15.18 19.12
C MET A 50 9.94 -14.39 18.55
N SER A 51 9.07 -15.03 17.76
CA SER A 51 7.86 -14.41 17.22
C SER A 51 6.90 -14.05 18.35
N ILE A 52 6.65 -14.97 19.28
CA ILE A 52 5.81 -14.71 20.46
C ILE A 52 6.39 -13.58 21.31
N GLY A 53 7.71 -13.59 21.57
CA GLY A 53 8.38 -12.52 22.30
C GLY A 53 8.24 -11.16 21.61
N SER A 54 8.39 -11.13 20.29
CA SER A 54 8.23 -9.91 19.49
C SER A 54 6.77 -9.43 19.47
N SER A 55 5.79 -10.33 19.41
CA SER A 55 4.37 -9.99 19.55
C SER A 55 4.09 -9.31 20.90
N ILE A 56 4.55 -9.92 22.00
CA ILE A 56 4.35 -9.38 23.35
C ILE A 56 5.00 -8.01 23.47
N LEU A 57 6.25 -7.86 23.01
CA LEU A 57 6.96 -6.59 23.02
C LEU A 57 6.19 -5.51 22.26
N LEU A 58 5.70 -5.82 21.05
CA LEU A 58 4.96 -4.88 20.23
C LEU A 58 3.66 -4.44 20.90
N VAL A 59 2.92 -5.35 21.53
CA VAL A 59 1.71 -5.04 22.30
C VAL A 59 2.04 -4.14 23.48
N VAL A 60 3.07 -4.45 24.26
CA VAL A 60 3.49 -3.64 25.42
C VAL A 60 3.86 -2.22 24.99
N VAL A 61 4.67 -2.08 23.94
CA VAL A 61 5.05 -0.76 23.40
C VAL A 61 3.81 -0.01 22.88
N GLY A 62 2.92 -0.69 22.18
CA GLY A 62 1.68 -0.09 21.68
C GLY A 62 0.74 0.38 22.79
N VAL A 63 0.61 -0.39 23.88
CA VAL A 63 -0.17 -0.01 25.06
C VAL A 63 0.44 1.20 25.76
N ILE A 64 1.77 1.21 25.96
CA ILE A 64 2.47 2.36 26.53
C ILE A 64 2.21 3.59 25.67
N PHE A 65 2.48 3.53 24.37
CA PHE A 65 2.24 4.64 23.46
C PHE A 65 0.77 5.10 23.48
N GLY A 66 -0.18 4.16 23.54
CA GLY A 66 -1.61 4.45 23.63
C GLY A 66 -1.98 5.26 24.89
N PHE A 67 -1.38 4.98 26.04
CA PHE A 67 -1.59 5.76 27.27
C PHE A 67 -1.00 7.18 27.19
N TYR A 68 0.04 7.40 26.38
CA TYR A 68 0.68 8.70 26.18
C TYR A 68 0.17 9.46 24.94
N ALA A 69 -0.70 8.86 24.13
CA ALA A 69 -1.25 9.47 22.94
C ALA A 69 -2.24 10.60 23.31
N SER A 70 -1.83 11.85 23.12
CA SER A 70 -2.63 13.03 23.47
C SER A 70 -3.85 13.25 22.58
N SER A 71 -3.76 12.86 21.30
CA SER A 71 -4.88 13.01 20.35
C SER A 71 -4.85 11.92 19.28
N LEU A 72 -5.87 11.05 19.30
CA LEU A 72 -6.09 10.06 18.24
C LEU A 72 -6.32 10.72 16.89
N ASN A 73 -7.02 11.86 16.85
CA ASN A 73 -7.30 12.57 15.62
C ASN A 73 -6.02 13.08 14.94
N GLN A 74 -5.13 13.72 15.72
CA GLN A 74 -3.86 14.23 15.18
C GLN A 74 -2.96 13.08 14.69
N LEU A 75 -2.85 12.00 15.46
CA LEU A 75 -2.07 10.82 15.06
C LEU A 75 -2.63 10.19 13.78
N THR A 76 -3.95 10.07 13.68
CA THR A 76 -4.62 9.51 12.50
C THR A 76 -4.37 10.40 11.28
N LEU A 77 -4.60 11.71 11.39
CA LEU A 77 -4.38 12.65 10.30
C LEU A 77 -2.92 12.68 9.84
N TRP A 78 -1.97 12.63 10.76
CA TRP A 78 -0.54 12.56 10.43
C TRP A 78 -0.19 11.25 9.71
N LEU A 79 -0.67 10.10 10.20
CA LEU A 79 -0.43 8.80 9.55
C LEU A 79 -1.06 8.72 8.15
N THR A 80 -2.33 9.10 8.02
CA THR A 80 -3.08 8.93 6.77
C THR A 80 -2.78 10.02 5.75
N SER A 81 -2.40 11.22 6.19
CA SER A 81 -2.26 12.38 5.30
C SER A 81 -0.81 12.83 5.15
N ALA A 82 0.03 12.78 6.18
CA ALA A 82 1.43 13.18 6.05
C ALA A 82 2.30 11.98 5.63
N LEU A 83 2.28 10.88 6.41
CA LEU A 83 3.14 9.73 6.17
C LEU A 83 2.78 9.00 4.86
N TYR A 84 1.49 8.89 4.54
CA TYR A 84 1.03 8.27 3.30
C TYR A 84 1.54 9.01 2.05
N GLY A 85 1.71 10.34 2.12
CA GLY A 85 2.35 11.12 1.04
C GLY A 85 3.78 10.68 0.74
N GLY A 86 4.52 10.30 1.79
CA GLY A 86 5.85 9.70 1.67
C GLY A 86 5.85 8.27 1.12
N TYR A 87 4.73 7.56 1.29
CA TYR A 87 4.57 6.17 0.85
C TYR A 87 4.17 6.04 -0.63
N VAL A 88 3.33 6.97 -1.12
CA VAL A 88 2.71 6.89 -2.46
C VAL A 88 3.77 6.90 -3.56
N ALA A 89 4.76 7.80 -3.51
CA ALA A 89 5.73 7.96 -4.59
C ALA A 89 6.52 6.67 -4.86
N ALA A 90 7.08 6.04 -3.82
CA ALA A 90 7.85 4.82 -3.95
C ALA A 90 6.99 3.62 -4.40
N ASN A 91 5.74 3.55 -3.94
CA ASN A 91 4.82 2.45 -4.30
C ASN A 91 4.21 2.58 -5.70
N LEU A 92 4.16 3.79 -6.24
CA LEU A 92 3.77 4.05 -7.62
C LEU A 92 4.92 3.78 -8.58
N LEU A 93 6.11 4.35 -8.31
CA LEU A 93 7.27 4.26 -9.20
C LEU A 93 7.78 2.83 -9.42
N LYS A 94 7.64 1.94 -8.42
CA LYS A 94 8.08 0.54 -8.54
C LYS A 94 7.40 -0.24 -9.66
N TRP A 95 6.19 0.15 -10.06
CA TRP A 95 5.45 -0.54 -11.13
C TRP A 95 5.60 0.17 -12.48
N ILE A 96 5.71 1.50 -12.48
CA ILE A 96 5.61 2.32 -13.68
C ILE A 96 6.98 2.68 -14.27
N TRP A 97 8.05 2.66 -13.47
CA TRP A 97 9.38 3.10 -13.91
C TRP A 97 10.41 1.97 -13.90
N TRP A 98 10.84 1.55 -15.10
CA TRP A 98 11.77 0.43 -15.32
C TRP A 98 13.11 0.51 -14.58
N ARG A 99 13.58 1.73 -14.28
CA ARG A 99 14.89 1.96 -13.64
C ARG A 99 14.78 1.98 -12.13
N PHE A 100 13.57 2.04 -11.56
CA PHE A 100 13.39 2.22 -10.13
C PHE A 100 14.03 1.07 -9.35
N THR A 101 14.91 1.40 -8.41
CA THR A 101 15.68 0.41 -7.65
C THR A 101 15.24 0.35 -6.19
N GLY A 102 15.67 -0.69 -5.47
CA GLY A 102 15.45 -0.79 -4.02
C GLY A 102 16.04 0.38 -3.22
N HIS A 103 17.12 1.01 -3.70
CA HIS A 103 17.65 2.24 -3.10
C HIS A 103 16.73 3.43 -3.34
N GLY A 104 16.18 3.57 -4.55
CA GLY A 104 15.13 4.55 -4.83
C GLY A 104 13.93 4.39 -3.88
N TYR A 105 13.48 3.16 -3.68
CA TYR A 105 12.41 2.86 -2.71
C TYR A 105 12.79 3.29 -1.29
N PHE A 106 13.99 2.93 -0.82
CA PHE A 106 14.46 3.27 0.52
C PHE A 106 14.56 4.79 0.74
N TYR A 107 15.25 5.52 -0.14
CA TYR A 107 15.43 6.96 0.00
C TYR A 107 14.13 7.73 -0.18
N GLY A 108 13.23 7.28 -1.07
CA GLY A 108 11.91 7.88 -1.23
C GLY A 108 11.05 7.77 0.03
N MET A 109 11.03 6.58 0.64
CA MET A 109 10.36 6.35 1.92
C MET A 109 10.99 7.16 3.05
N LEU A 110 12.32 7.21 3.12
CA LEU A 110 13.06 7.96 4.15
C LEU A 110 12.82 9.46 4.05
N PHE A 111 12.89 10.04 2.84
CA PHE A 111 12.64 11.47 2.62
C PHE A 111 11.19 11.82 2.95
N GLY A 112 10.25 10.96 2.56
CA GLY A 112 8.85 11.09 2.94
C GLY A 112 8.62 11.10 4.45
N LEU A 113 9.26 10.16 5.16
CA LEU A 113 9.22 10.07 6.62
C LEU A 113 9.85 11.29 7.30
N ILE A 114 10.99 11.77 6.80
CA ILE A 114 11.65 12.97 7.32
C ILE A 114 10.72 14.17 7.13
N ALA A 115 10.19 14.38 5.92
CA ALA A 115 9.29 15.50 5.63
C ALA A 115 8.00 15.45 6.47
N SER A 116 7.38 14.27 6.62
CA SER A 116 6.18 14.11 7.44
C SER A 116 6.46 14.35 8.93
N THR A 117 7.63 13.92 9.42
CA THR A 117 8.03 14.10 10.82
C THR A 117 8.44 15.55 11.10
N THR A 118 9.15 16.20 10.19
CA THR A 118 9.47 17.64 10.28
C THR A 118 8.19 18.47 10.36
N LYS A 119 7.18 18.16 9.55
CA LYS A 119 5.86 18.81 9.66
C LYS A 119 5.29 18.66 11.06
N LEU A 120 5.31 17.45 11.62
CA LEU A 120 4.73 17.16 12.93
C LEU A 120 5.33 18.02 14.05
N PHE A 121 6.64 18.26 14.04
CA PHE A 121 7.34 18.98 15.10
C PHE A 121 7.48 20.48 14.86
N PHE A 122 7.65 20.92 13.61
CA PHE A 122 7.97 22.32 13.28
C PHE A 122 6.81 23.10 12.66
N PHE A 123 5.80 22.42 12.13
CA PHE A 123 4.66 23.03 11.44
C PHE A 123 3.31 22.41 11.87
N PRO A 124 3.05 22.26 13.18
CA PRO A 124 1.85 21.56 13.67
C PRO A 124 0.55 22.30 13.33
N GLU A 125 0.59 23.63 13.17
CA GLU A 125 -0.58 24.45 12.82
C GLU A 125 -1.14 24.21 11.41
N TYR A 126 -0.35 23.65 10.49
CA TYR A 126 -0.81 23.40 9.13
C TYR A 126 -1.59 22.10 9.02
N VAL A 127 -2.71 22.13 8.29
CA VAL A 127 -3.50 20.92 8.02
C VAL A 127 -2.71 19.98 7.11
N ASP A 128 -2.63 18.70 7.50
CA ASP A 128 -1.76 17.71 6.84
C ASP A 128 -2.04 17.56 5.34
N ILE A 129 -3.32 17.69 4.92
CA ILE A 129 -3.72 17.53 3.52
C ILE A 129 -3.12 18.60 2.60
N TYR A 130 -2.87 19.82 3.09
CA TYR A 130 -2.27 20.89 2.28
C TYR A 130 -0.76 20.73 2.16
N ILE A 131 -0.13 20.04 3.12
CA ILE A 131 1.31 19.76 3.10
C ILE A 131 1.63 18.46 2.33
N PHE A 132 0.63 17.59 2.12
CA PHE A 132 0.78 16.35 1.36
C PHE A 132 1.53 16.51 0.03
N PRO A 133 1.21 17.48 -0.86
CA PRO A 133 1.93 17.63 -2.14
C PRO A 133 3.42 17.96 -1.96
N ILE A 134 3.77 18.69 -0.90
CA ILE A 134 5.16 19.02 -0.57
C ILE A 134 5.89 17.76 -0.09
N ILE A 135 5.29 17.00 0.84
CA ILE A 135 5.87 15.73 1.32
C ILE A 135 6.04 14.75 0.17
N PHE A 136 5.03 14.66 -0.71
CA PHE A 136 5.10 13.83 -1.91
C PHE A 136 6.24 14.26 -2.83
N ALA A 137 6.43 15.56 -3.07
CA ALA A 137 7.54 16.07 -3.87
C ALA A 137 8.91 15.74 -3.25
N PHE A 138 9.06 15.89 -1.93
CA PHE A 138 10.30 15.49 -1.22
C PHE A 138 10.56 13.98 -1.31
N SER A 139 9.53 13.16 -1.13
CA SER A 139 9.63 11.71 -1.31
C SER A 139 9.99 11.33 -2.75
N PHE A 140 9.38 11.99 -3.73
CA PHE A 140 9.68 11.79 -5.14
C PHE A 140 11.12 12.17 -5.50
N LEU A 141 11.64 13.26 -4.93
CA LEU A 141 13.06 13.62 -5.04
C LEU A 141 13.95 12.55 -4.42
N GLY A 142 13.62 12.05 -3.23
CA GLY A 142 14.32 10.93 -2.60
C GLY A 142 14.33 9.67 -3.47
N CYS A 143 13.21 9.34 -4.12
CA CYS A 143 13.08 8.26 -5.09
C CYS A 143 14.06 8.43 -6.26
N ILE A 144 14.13 9.63 -6.85
CA ILE A 144 15.04 9.92 -7.96
C ILE A 144 16.49 9.79 -7.48
N ILE A 145 16.88 10.51 -6.42
CA ILE A 145 18.24 10.51 -5.89
C ILE A 145 18.67 9.07 -5.59
N GLY A 146 17.87 8.32 -4.82
CA GLY A 146 18.18 6.93 -4.48
C GLY A 146 18.22 5.98 -5.67
N THR A 147 17.51 6.27 -6.75
CA THR A 147 17.57 5.44 -7.97
C THR A 147 18.89 5.63 -8.71
N TYR A 148 19.47 6.83 -8.67
CA TYR A 148 20.71 7.17 -9.38
C TYR A 148 21.98 6.99 -8.54
N THR A 149 21.87 6.77 -7.22
CA THR A 149 23.04 6.48 -6.37
C THR A 149 23.71 5.15 -6.69
N VAL A 150 22.96 4.18 -7.22
CA VAL A 150 23.47 2.84 -7.52
C VAL A 150 23.20 2.51 -8.99
N PRO A 151 24.20 2.00 -9.74
CA PRO A 151 23.98 1.55 -11.11
C PRO A 151 23.02 0.36 -11.14
N LEU A 152 22.31 0.18 -12.25
CA LEU A 152 21.39 -0.93 -12.42
C LEU A 152 22.18 -2.25 -12.42
N LYS A 153 22.13 -2.99 -11.30
CA LYS A 153 22.96 -4.18 -11.09
C LYS A 153 22.63 -5.33 -12.03
N ASN A 154 21.37 -5.53 -12.40
CA ASN A 154 20.95 -6.67 -13.23
C ASN A 154 19.87 -6.26 -14.23
N ARG A 155 20.29 -5.92 -15.45
CA ARG A 155 19.39 -5.54 -16.54
C ARG A 155 18.60 -6.73 -17.10
N GLU A 156 19.17 -7.94 -17.07
CA GLU A 156 18.49 -9.16 -17.50
C GLU A 156 17.29 -9.48 -16.61
N ALA A 157 17.44 -9.37 -15.28
CA ALA A 157 16.32 -9.56 -14.35
C ALA A 157 15.17 -8.57 -14.61
N VAL A 158 15.48 -7.33 -15.01
CA VAL A 158 14.46 -6.32 -15.37
C VAL A 158 13.76 -6.70 -16.68
N LYS A 159 14.49 -7.23 -17.67
CA LYS A 159 13.90 -7.75 -18.90
C LYS A 159 13.01 -8.96 -18.62
N GLU A 160 13.46 -9.89 -17.78
CA GLU A 160 12.68 -11.07 -17.37
C GLU A 160 11.40 -10.67 -16.64
N PHE A 161 11.49 -9.73 -15.69
CA PHE A 161 10.33 -9.15 -15.02
C PHE A 161 9.34 -8.54 -16.02
N TYR A 162 9.83 -7.78 -17.01
CA TYR A 162 8.99 -7.18 -18.04
C TYR A 162 8.32 -8.21 -18.95
N ARG A 163 9.03 -9.28 -19.34
CA ARG A 163 8.47 -10.38 -20.15
C ARG A 163 7.31 -11.09 -19.42
N LYS A 164 7.48 -11.32 -18.11
CA LYS A 164 6.50 -12.02 -17.27
C LYS A 164 5.33 -11.14 -16.85
N THR A 165 5.58 -9.89 -16.47
CA THR A 165 4.54 -9.05 -15.83
C THR A 165 3.84 -8.14 -16.84
N ARG A 166 4.50 -7.84 -17.97
CA ARG A 166 4.03 -6.90 -19.01
C ARG A 166 3.44 -5.59 -18.43
N PRO A 167 4.15 -4.92 -17.50
CA PRO A 167 3.63 -3.74 -16.83
C PRO A 167 3.48 -2.57 -17.81
N TRP A 168 2.46 -1.75 -17.61
CA TRP A 168 2.32 -0.47 -18.28
C TRP A 168 3.18 0.61 -17.61
N GLY A 169 3.48 1.69 -18.33
CA GLY A 169 4.27 2.83 -17.82
C GLY A 169 5.47 3.20 -18.69
N PHE A 170 6.50 3.76 -18.05
CA PHE A 170 7.70 4.28 -18.69
C PHE A 170 8.72 3.18 -19.06
N TRP A 171 8.27 2.03 -19.54
CA TRP A 171 9.12 0.86 -19.84
C TRP A 171 9.77 0.89 -21.23
N GLY A 172 9.73 2.02 -21.94
CA GLY A 172 10.15 2.16 -23.33
C GLY A 172 11.53 1.59 -23.71
N PRO A 173 12.60 1.79 -22.91
CA PRO A 173 13.93 1.23 -23.21
C PRO A 173 13.95 -0.31 -23.11
N ILE A 174 13.42 -0.86 -22.02
CA ILE A 174 13.36 -2.31 -21.78
C ILE A 174 12.42 -3.00 -22.77
N ARG A 175 11.27 -2.37 -23.08
CA ARG A 175 10.34 -2.87 -24.09
C ARG A 175 11.01 -3.02 -25.45
N ARG A 176 11.81 -2.03 -25.87
CA ARG A 176 12.54 -2.08 -27.16
C ARG A 176 13.56 -3.21 -27.19
N GLU A 177 14.30 -3.42 -26.10
CA GLU A 177 15.27 -4.52 -26.00
C GLU A 177 14.58 -5.88 -26.03
N VAL A 178 13.49 -6.07 -25.29
CA VAL A 178 12.72 -7.32 -25.28
C VAL A 178 12.12 -7.63 -26.65
N MET A 179 11.59 -6.62 -27.36
CA MET A 179 11.04 -6.81 -28.70
C MET A 179 12.13 -7.06 -29.75
N ALA A 180 13.34 -6.52 -29.58
CA ALA A 180 14.47 -6.81 -30.46
C ALA A 180 14.94 -8.27 -30.30
N GLU A 181 14.94 -8.79 -29.07
CA GLU A 181 15.30 -10.18 -28.77
C GLU A 181 14.18 -11.17 -29.12
N ASN A 182 12.92 -10.75 -29.01
CA ASN A 182 11.76 -11.57 -29.35
C ASN A 182 10.71 -10.75 -30.13
N PRO A 183 10.77 -10.78 -31.48
CA PRO A 183 9.83 -10.05 -32.33
C PRO A 183 8.37 -10.50 -32.22
N SER A 184 8.10 -11.71 -31.70
CA SER A 184 6.74 -12.21 -31.48
C SER A 184 6.11 -11.70 -30.18
N PHE A 185 6.88 -11.02 -29.33
CA PHE A 185 6.40 -10.51 -28.06
C PHE A 185 5.42 -9.35 -28.24
N VAL A 186 4.20 -9.52 -27.72
CA VAL A 186 3.17 -8.48 -27.72
C VAL A 186 3.16 -7.76 -26.36
N PRO A 187 3.46 -6.45 -26.31
CA PRO A 187 3.32 -5.65 -25.10
C PRO A 187 1.87 -5.52 -24.66
N ASN A 188 1.64 -5.32 -23.37
CA ASN A 188 0.31 -5.03 -22.84
C ASN A 188 -0.25 -3.71 -23.44
N GLN A 189 -1.45 -3.77 -24.00
CA GLN A 189 -2.17 -2.63 -24.60
C GLN A 189 -3.38 -2.18 -23.76
N ASP A 190 -3.68 -2.88 -22.66
CA ASP A 190 -4.90 -2.71 -21.87
C ASP A 190 -4.83 -1.54 -20.87
N LEU A 191 -3.88 -0.61 -21.00
CA LEU A 191 -3.72 0.53 -20.08
C LEU A 191 -5.03 1.31 -19.88
N GLY A 192 -5.81 1.52 -20.95
CA GLY A 192 -7.09 2.23 -20.87
C GLY A 192 -8.12 1.49 -20.03
N ARG A 193 -8.20 0.15 -20.19
CA ARG A 193 -9.10 -0.70 -19.41
C ARG A 193 -8.66 -0.76 -17.95
N ASP A 194 -7.37 -0.95 -17.72
CA ASP A 194 -6.80 -1.04 -16.37
C ASP A 194 -6.98 0.30 -15.62
N ALA A 195 -6.74 1.43 -16.27
CA ALA A 195 -6.99 2.76 -15.70
C ALA A 195 -8.47 2.98 -15.37
N PHE A 196 -9.39 2.57 -16.26
CA PHE A 196 -10.82 2.61 -15.99
C PHE A 196 -11.20 1.75 -14.77
N ASN A 197 -10.70 0.52 -14.70
CA ASN A 197 -10.93 -0.37 -13.57
C ASN A 197 -10.38 0.20 -12.25
N ILE A 198 -9.23 0.87 -12.28
CA ILE A 198 -8.67 1.58 -11.11
C ILE A 198 -9.61 2.71 -10.65
N LEU A 199 -10.09 3.55 -11.57
CA LEU A 199 -10.99 4.67 -11.22
C LEU A 199 -12.33 4.17 -10.68
N VAL A 200 -12.91 3.14 -11.31
CA VAL A 200 -14.13 2.49 -10.82
C VAL A 200 -13.88 1.86 -9.44
N GLY A 201 -12.71 1.23 -9.24
CA GLY A 201 -12.30 0.67 -7.96
C GLY A 201 -12.18 1.71 -6.85
N ILE A 202 -11.63 2.90 -7.15
CA ILE A 202 -11.58 4.02 -6.20
C ILE A 202 -12.99 4.46 -5.80
N ALA A 203 -13.89 4.65 -6.78
CA ALA A 203 -15.28 5.02 -6.50
C ALA A 203 -16.02 3.93 -5.71
N TRP A 204 -15.76 2.66 -6.01
CA TRP A 204 -16.32 1.49 -5.31
C TRP A 204 -15.88 1.45 -3.85
N GLN A 205 -14.58 1.60 -3.58
CA GLN A 205 -14.04 1.65 -2.22
C GLN A 205 -14.57 2.86 -1.45
N PHE A 206 -14.64 4.02 -2.09
CA PHE A 206 -15.17 5.23 -1.46
C PHE A 206 -16.66 5.06 -1.10
N ALA A 207 -17.46 4.46 -1.98
CA ALA A 207 -18.86 4.14 -1.71
C ALA A 207 -19.04 3.27 -0.46
N GLN A 208 -18.21 2.24 -0.28
CA GLN A 208 -18.26 1.37 0.91
C GLN A 208 -18.01 2.11 2.22
N VAL A 209 -17.18 3.16 2.19
CA VAL A 209 -16.87 3.97 3.37
C VAL A 209 -17.99 4.96 3.68
N VAL A 210 -18.51 5.65 2.66
CA VAL A 210 -19.49 6.73 2.87
C VAL A 210 -20.92 6.24 3.12
N ILE A 211 -21.31 5.07 2.60
CA ILE A 211 -22.67 4.51 2.82
C ILE A 211 -22.99 4.34 4.33
N PRO A 212 -22.15 3.67 5.15
CA PRO A 212 -22.39 3.59 6.59
C PRO A 212 -22.45 4.97 7.27
N ILE A 213 -21.66 5.93 6.81
CA ILE A 213 -21.64 7.29 7.36
C ILE A 213 -22.97 7.99 7.09
N TYR A 214 -23.43 8.01 5.83
CA TYR A 214 -24.72 8.62 5.49
C TYR A 214 -25.91 7.90 6.13
N PHE A 215 -25.81 6.58 6.29
CA PHE A 215 -26.80 5.81 7.07
C PHE A 215 -26.89 6.29 8.51
N MET A 216 -25.73 6.49 9.16
CA MET A 216 -25.67 6.99 10.54
C MET A 216 -26.15 8.43 10.66
N LEU A 217 -25.84 9.29 9.68
CA LEU A 217 -26.30 10.68 9.63
C LEU A 217 -27.79 10.82 9.26
N ARG A 218 -28.45 9.72 8.86
CA ARG A 218 -29.84 9.67 8.36
C ARG A 218 -30.08 10.47 7.08
N GLU A 219 -29.03 10.71 6.32
CA GLU A 219 -29.08 11.40 5.02
C GLU A 219 -29.50 10.42 3.93
N SER A 220 -30.83 10.31 3.74
CA SER A 220 -31.44 9.22 2.96
C SER A 220 -31.20 9.35 1.45
N TYR A 221 -31.07 10.58 0.95
CA TYR A 221 -30.82 10.83 -0.47
C TYR A 221 -29.39 10.41 -0.86
N GLU A 222 -28.40 10.87 -0.10
CA GLU A 222 -26.99 10.56 -0.28
C GLU A 222 -26.73 9.06 -0.13
N LEU A 223 -27.36 8.43 0.86
CA LEU A 223 -27.29 6.98 1.04
C LEU A 223 -27.78 6.23 -0.20
N MET A 224 -28.90 6.66 -0.79
CA MET A 224 -29.45 6.04 -1.99
C MET A 224 -28.51 6.23 -3.18
N VAL A 225 -28.02 7.45 -3.40
CA VAL A 225 -27.08 7.77 -4.48
C VAL A 225 -25.82 6.89 -4.37
N TRP A 226 -25.18 6.85 -3.20
CA TRP A 226 -23.96 6.08 -3.02
C TRP A 226 -24.18 4.57 -3.09
N SER A 227 -25.36 4.08 -2.69
CA SER A 227 -25.75 2.68 -2.85
C SER A 227 -25.90 2.31 -4.34
N VAL A 228 -26.48 3.18 -5.16
CA VAL A 228 -26.54 3.00 -6.62
C VAL A 228 -25.13 3.03 -7.23
N VAL A 229 -24.26 3.94 -6.78
CA VAL A 229 -22.86 3.99 -7.20
C VAL A 229 -22.16 2.67 -6.86
N LEU A 230 -22.33 2.14 -5.64
CA LEU A 230 -21.73 0.87 -5.22
C LEU A 230 -22.17 -0.29 -6.11
N ILE A 231 -23.47 -0.41 -6.38
CA ILE A 231 -24.02 -1.49 -7.22
C ILE A 231 -23.48 -1.37 -8.65
N THR A 232 -23.50 -0.16 -9.21
CA THR A 232 -23.02 0.11 -10.57
C THR A 232 -21.53 -0.19 -10.71
N THR A 233 -20.71 0.30 -9.78
CA THR A 233 -19.26 0.07 -9.78
C THR A 233 -18.92 -1.41 -9.52
N THR A 234 -19.69 -2.12 -8.69
CA THR A 234 -19.56 -3.59 -8.51
C THR A 234 -19.82 -4.31 -9.82
N TRP A 235 -20.88 -3.95 -10.55
CA TRP A 235 -21.19 -4.54 -11.85
C TRP A 235 -20.10 -4.24 -12.90
N LEU A 236 -19.61 -3.00 -12.95
CA LEU A 236 -18.50 -2.60 -13.83
C LEU A 236 -17.23 -3.41 -13.54
N LEU A 237 -16.83 -3.53 -12.27
CA LEU A 237 -15.66 -4.33 -11.87
C LEU A 237 -15.86 -5.80 -12.19
N LYS A 238 -17.06 -6.35 -11.98
CA LYS A 238 -17.35 -7.73 -12.36
C LYS A 238 -17.13 -7.94 -13.86
N LYS A 239 -17.72 -7.09 -14.69
CA LYS A 239 -17.71 -7.22 -16.15
C LYS A 239 -16.34 -6.93 -16.79
N TYR A 240 -15.66 -5.87 -16.35
CA TYR A 240 -14.44 -5.38 -17.00
C TYR A 240 -13.14 -5.84 -16.34
N TRP A 241 -13.21 -6.36 -15.12
CA TRP A 241 -12.05 -6.87 -14.39
C TRP A 241 -12.20 -8.36 -14.03
N TRP A 242 -13.20 -8.74 -13.24
CA TRP A 242 -13.33 -10.12 -12.72
C TRP A 242 -13.51 -11.17 -13.82
N ASP A 243 -14.48 -10.98 -14.71
CA ASP A 243 -14.81 -11.97 -15.73
C ASP A 243 -13.67 -12.15 -16.76
N ARG A 244 -12.77 -11.16 -16.87
CA ARG A 244 -11.60 -11.20 -17.77
C ARG A 244 -10.33 -11.73 -17.13
N LEU A 245 -10.27 -11.87 -15.80
CA LEU A 245 -9.12 -12.46 -15.12
C LEU A 245 -8.85 -13.89 -15.62
N GLY A 246 -9.91 -14.68 -15.83
CA GLY A 246 -9.79 -16.04 -16.35
C GLY A 246 -9.37 -16.14 -17.82
N GLU A 247 -9.50 -15.07 -18.61
CA GLU A 247 -8.94 -14.99 -19.96
C GLU A 247 -7.44 -14.71 -19.90
N ALA A 248 -7.03 -13.81 -19.00
CA ALA A 248 -5.62 -13.49 -18.78
C ALA A 248 -4.83 -14.69 -18.24
N ASP A 249 -5.41 -15.51 -17.35
CA ASP A 249 -4.78 -16.72 -16.80
C ASP A 249 -4.58 -17.84 -17.84
N LYS A 250 -5.37 -17.87 -18.93
CA LYS A 250 -5.23 -18.88 -20.00
C LYS A 250 -4.12 -18.55 -21.01
N GLU A 251 -3.61 -17.32 -21.01
CA GLU A 251 -2.44 -16.93 -21.81
C GLU A 251 -1.10 -17.33 -21.15
N TRP A 252 -1.15 -17.95 -19.96
CA TRP A 252 -0.01 -18.48 -19.20
C TRP A 252 -0.07 -20.00 -19.08
#